data_AF-A0A411DPS4-F1
#
_entry.id   AF-A0A411DPS4-F1
#
_cell.length_a   1.000
_cell.length_b   1.000
_cell.length_c   1.000
_cell.angle_alpha   90.00
_cell.angle_beta   90.00
_cell.angle_gamma   90.00
#
_symmetry.space_group_name_H-M   'P 1'
#
loop_
_entity.id
_entity.type
_entity.pdbx_description
1 polymer ?
#
loop_
_entity_poly.entity_id
_entity_poly.type
_entity_poly.pdbx_seq_one_letter_code
_entity_poly.pdbx_strand_id
1 'polypeptide(L)'
;MAEDSSKRLKEFRAEFPRSDEDFLGSIRDWKNILIAMDGDTVWLKGFTDEQAAAPELQQLPDFILYELRDGLLFRKEALVPSKKMRTALLWIPIDKALQLSFPPSNQNYFGIHEQVRIQLKESNEEHPVIALLSNIADIKESIAALPKFKLEKIKWTVMGDKALFMGTPLLSFPGKTYWTKDRHLLPAGLDFEFKNLSTLLQQKYNQEEGWLLWDGNGNYLSIKETDFRPLSVSSFRLTEKSREWN
;
A
#
# COMPACT_ATOMS: atom_id res chain seq x y z
N MET A 1 20.62 -53.34 40.90
CA MET A 1 19.32 -53.46 40.20
C MET A 1 19.33 -52.40 39.12
N ALA A 2 19.34 -52.81 37.86
CA ALA A 2 19.36 -51.89 36.73
C ALA A 2 18.00 -51.17 36.68
N GLU A 3 18.01 -49.85 36.80
CA GLU A 3 16.88 -49.04 36.37
C GLU A 3 16.78 -49.16 34.86
N ASP A 4 15.66 -49.70 34.40
CA ASP A 4 15.32 -49.88 33.01
C ASP A 4 15.31 -48.50 32.33
N SER A 5 16.38 -48.20 31.57
CA SER A 5 16.60 -46.92 30.87
C SER A 5 15.73 -46.79 29.60
N SER A 6 14.59 -47.47 29.59
CA SER A 6 13.54 -47.35 28.61
C SER A 6 12.48 -46.37 29.13
N LYS A 7 12.80 -45.07 29.21
CA LYS A 7 11.74 -44.04 29.11
C LYS A 7 11.15 -44.23 27.70
N ARG A 8 10.17 -45.14 27.57
CA ARG A 8 9.39 -45.34 26.34
C ARG A 8 9.01 -43.96 25.85
N LEU A 9 9.51 -43.56 24.67
CA LEU A 9 9.02 -42.37 24.01
C LEU A 9 7.50 -42.54 23.94
N LYS A 10 6.76 -41.69 24.66
CA LYS A 10 5.31 -41.73 24.61
C LYS A 10 4.91 -41.23 23.24
N GLU A 11 4.40 -42.14 22.43
CA GLU A 11 3.90 -41.79 21.11
C GLU A 11 2.46 -41.34 21.22
N PHE A 12 2.23 -40.04 21.09
CA PHE A 12 0.87 -39.51 21.05
C PHE A 12 0.29 -39.59 19.63
N ARG A 13 -1.00 -39.87 19.58
CA ARG A 13 -1.84 -39.82 18.38
C ARG A 13 -3.11 -39.06 18.72
N ALA A 14 -3.56 -38.19 17.84
CA ALA A 14 -4.84 -37.51 18.03
C ALA A 14 -5.79 -37.77 16.87
N GLU A 15 -7.07 -37.77 17.19
CA GLU A 15 -8.20 -37.87 16.29
C GLU A 15 -8.98 -36.55 16.36
N PHE A 16 -9.36 -36.04 15.19
CA PHE A 16 -10.05 -34.77 15.06
C PHE A 16 -11.03 -34.81 13.87
N PRO A 17 -12.24 -34.22 13.96
CA PRO A 17 -13.18 -34.21 12.84
C PRO A 17 -12.68 -33.38 11.66
N ARG A 18 -12.87 -33.88 10.44
CA ARG A 18 -12.47 -33.15 9.24
C ARG A 18 -13.31 -31.88 9.01
N SER A 19 -14.57 -31.89 9.45
CA SER A 19 -15.46 -30.72 9.34
C SER A 19 -14.93 -29.48 10.07
N ASP A 20 -14.06 -29.67 11.06
CA ASP A 20 -13.52 -28.63 11.91
C ASP A 20 -12.04 -28.32 11.61
N GLU A 21 -11.52 -28.78 10.46
CA GLU A 21 -10.10 -28.66 10.07
C GLU A 21 -9.55 -27.23 10.22
N ASP A 22 -10.37 -26.20 10.02
CA ASP A 22 -10.01 -24.79 10.17
C ASP A 22 -9.49 -24.45 11.57
N PHE A 23 -9.95 -25.14 12.63
CA PHE A 23 -9.47 -24.93 14.00
C PHE A 23 -8.03 -25.41 14.20
N LEU A 24 -7.52 -26.33 13.37
CA LEU A 24 -6.13 -26.78 13.41
C LEU A 24 -5.13 -25.68 13.02
N GLY A 25 -5.61 -24.52 12.55
CA GLY A 25 -4.79 -23.33 12.32
C GLY A 25 -3.98 -22.89 13.54
N SER A 26 -4.48 -23.13 14.77
CA SER A 26 -3.80 -22.79 16.03
C SER A 26 -2.49 -23.57 16.27
N ILE A 27 -2.38 -24.78 15.72
CA ILE A 27 -1.22 -25.67 15.91
C ILE A 27 -0.38 -25.83 14.64
N ARG A 28 -0.70 -25.08 13.57
CA ARG A 28 -0.03 -25.17 12.27
C ARG A 28 1.48 -24.90 12.33
N ASP A 29 1.92 -24.06 13.27
CA ASP A 29 3.33 -23.69 13.39
C ASP A 29 4.20 -24.79 14.02
N TRP A 30 3.59 -25.87 14.52
CA TRP A 30 4.30 -26.99 15.14
C TRP A 30 4.91 -27.91 14.08
N LYS A 31 6.17 -27.64 13.72
CA LYS A 31 6.90 -28.33 12.64
C LYS A 31 7.07 -29.84 12.83
N ASN A 32 6.97 -30.33 14.06
CA ASN A 32 7.09 -31.75 14.40
C ASN A 32 5.79 -32.53 14.18
N ILE A 33 4.66 -31.86 13.94
CA ILE A 33 3.37 -32.51 13.77
C ILE A 33 3.17 -32.96 12.32
N LEU A 34 2.77 -34.22 12.20
CA LEU A 34 2.33 -34.83 10.95
C LEU A 34 0.83 -35.07 11.01
N ILE A 35 0.16 -34.80 9.90
CA ILE A 35 -1.27 -34.98 9.70
C ILE A 35 -1.53 -36.05 8.63
N ALA A 36 -2.58 -36.83 8.81
CA ALA A 36 -3.09 -37.76 7.81
C ALA A 36 -4.62 -37.65 7.75
N MET A 37 -5.17 -37.65 6.54
CA MET A 37 -6.60 -37.56 6.31
C MET A 37 -7.16 -38.94 5.97
N ASP A 38 -8.27 -39.32 6.60
CA ASP A 38 -8.92 -40.62 6.41
C ASP A 38 -10.44 -40.47 6.50
N GLY A 39 -11.08 -40.32 5.34
CA GLY A 39 -12.53 -40.04 5.25
C GLY A 39 -12.88 -38.71 5.91
N ASP A 40 -13.71 -38.79 6.96
CA ASP A 40 -14.19 -37.68 7.78
C ASP A 40 -13.34 -37.44 9.04
N THR A 41 -12.22 -38.15 9.18
CA THR A 41 -11.34 -38.08 10.34
C THR A 41 -9.94 -37.62 9.95
N VAL A 42 -9.42 -36.68 10.72
CA VAL A 42 -8.06 -36.19 10.68
C VAL A 42 -7.26 -36.85 11.80
N TRP A 43 -6.11 -37.42 11.45
CA TRP A 43 -5.16 -38.01 12.38
C TRP A 43 -3.94 -37.12 12.52
N LEU A 44 -3.50 -36.91 13.75
CA LEU A 44 -2.29 -36.14 14.07
C LEU A 44 -1.30 -36.99 14.86
N LYS A 45 -0.01 -36.83 14.60
CA LYS A 45 1.06 -37.48 15.36
C LYS A 45 2.29 -36.59 15.49
N GLY A 46 3.17 -36.95 16.42
CA GLY A 46 4.47 -36.30 16.60
C GLY A 46 4.51 -35.28 17.73
N PHE A 47 3.45 -35.20 18.56
CA PHE A 47 3.41 -34.32 19.72
C PHE A 47 4.53 -34.63 20.72
N THR A 48 5.12 -33.57 21.30
CA THR A 48 5.95 -33.68 22.49
C THR A 48 5.07 -33.81 23.74
N ASP A 49 5.65 -34.25 24.87
CA ASP A 49 4.93 -34.30 26.16
C ASP A 49 4.38 -32.92 26.57
N GLU A 50 5.12 -31.85 26.26
CA GLU A 50 4.71 -30.46 26.51
C GLU A 50 3.53 -30.05 25.62
N GLN A 51 3.59 -30.35 24.32
CA GLN A 51 2.51 -30.06 23.37
C GLN A 51 1.24 -30.85 23.67
N ALA A 52 1.37 -32.09 24.13
CA ALA A 52 0.25 -32.95 24.54
C ALA A 52 -0.56 -32.38 25.73
N ALA A 53 0.02 -31.46 26.49
CA ALA A 53 -0.62 -30.76 27.60
C ALA A 53 -0.96 -29.29 27.28
N ALA A 54 -0.69 -28.83 26.06
CA ALA A 54 -0.79 -27.43 25.70
C ALA A 54 -2.25 -26.95 25.63
N PRO A 55 -2.54 -25.69 26.04
CA PRO A 55 -3.89 -25.14 26.04
C PRO A 55 -4.50 -25.05 24.64
N GLU A 56 -3.69 -24.91 23.60
CA GLU A 56 -4.10 -24.86 22.20
C GLU A 56 -4.88 -26.12 21.79
N LEU A 57 -4.52 -27.29 22.32
CA LEU A 57 -5.24 -28.54 22.04
C LEU A 57 -6.57 -28.64 22.80
N GLN A 58 -6.68 -27.97 23.96
CA GLN A 58 -7.92 -27.98 24.76
C GLN A 58 -9.02 -27.11 24.12
N GLN A 59 -8.64 -26.18 23.26
CA GLN A 59 -9.57 -25.30 22.54
C GLN A 59 -10.09 -25.93 21.24
N LEU A 60 -9.54 -27.07 20.81
CA LEU A 60 -9.97 -27.77 19.60
C LEU A 60 -11.26 -28.56 19.87
N PRO A 61 -12.34 -28.37 19.08
CA PRO A 61 -13.60 -29.09 19.24
C PRO A 61 -13.42 -30.58 18.95
N ASP A 62 -14.03 -31.44 19.75
CA ASP A 62 -14.03 -32.90 19.57
C ASP A 62 -12.64 -33.54 19.35
N PHE A 63 -11.59 -32.89 19.86
CA PHE A 63 -10.22 -33.37 19.79
C PHE A 63 -9.98 -34.46 20.82
N ILE A 64 -9.53 -35.64 20.37
CA ILE A 64 -9.25 -36.77 21.24
C ILE A 64 -7.78 -37.15 21.14
N LEU A 65 -7.06 -37.01 22.25
CA LEU A 65 -5.68 -37.43 22.38
C LEU A 65 -5.56 -38.84 22.94
N TYR A 66 -4.76 -39.66 22.25
CA TYR A 66 -4.43 -41.03 22.60
C TYR A 66 -2.93 -41.22 22.82
N GLU A 67 -2.59 -42.16 23.69
CA GLU A 67 -1.27 -42.75 23.79
C GLU A 67 -1.24 -44.06 23.00
N LEU A 68 -0.28 -44.18 22.08
CA LEU A 68 -0.08 -45.38 21.28
C LEU A 68 0.82 -46.36 22.04
N ARG A 69 0.29 -47.53 22.37
CA ARG A 69 1.03 -48.64 22.98
C ARG A 69 0.76 -49.91 22.20
N ASP A 70 1.82 -50.54 21.68
CA ASP A 70 1.75 -51.82 20.94
C ASP A 70 0.71 -51.83 19.80
N GLY A 71 0.53 -50.70 19.10
CA GLY A 71 -0.43 -50.55 17.99
C GLY A 71 -1.88 -50.30 18.41
N LEU A 72 -2.14 -50.19 19.72
CA LEU A 72 -3.44 -49.88 20.31
C LEU A 72 -3.44 -48.45 20.85
N LEU A 73 -4.58 -47.76 20.68
CA LEU A 73 -4.79 -46.39 21.13
C LEU A 73 -5.50 -46.39 22.48
N PHE A 74 -4.86 -45.80 23.48
CA PHE A 74 -5.40 -45.60 24.83
C PHE A 74 -5.74 -44.13 25.00
N ARG A 75 -6.97 -43.80 25.38
CA ARG A 75 -7.29 -42.39 25.73
C ARG A 75 -6.43 -41.96 26.92
N LYS A 76 -6.17 -40.65 27.03
CA LYS A 76 -5.50 -40.08 28.20
C LYS A 76 -6.14 -40.60 29.48
N GLU A 77 -5.32 -41.19 30.35
CA GLU A 77 -5.69 -41.80 31.64
C GLU A 77 -6.55 -43.10 31.57
N ALA A 78 -6.86 -43.62 30.39
CA ALA A 78 -7.59 -44.88 30.25
C ALA A 78 -6.66 -46.11 30.37
N LEU A 79 -7.09 -47.11 31.14
CA LEU A 79 -6.37 -48.38 31.32
C LEU A 79 -6.69 -49.41 30.22
N VAL A 80 -7.73 -49.17 29.43
CA VAL A 80 -8.19 -50.09 28.37
C VAL A 80 -8.01 -49.47 26.98
N PRO A 81 -7.66 -50.28 25.96
CA PRO A 81 -7.50 -49.79 24.61
C PRO A 81 -8.87 -49.38 24.05
N SER A 82 -8.94 -48.20 23.45
CA SER A 82 -10.17 -47.68 22.82
C SER A 82 -10.32 -48.17 21.39
N LYS A 83 -9.22 -48.25 20.63
CA LYS A 83 -9.24 -48.60 19.21
C LYS A 83 -7.86 -49.11 18.76
N LYS A 84 -7.83 -49.87 17.66
CA LYS A 84 -6.58 -50.22 16.98
C LYS A 84 -6.16 -49.11 16.01
N MET A 85 -4.87 -48.79 15.97
CA MET A 85 -4.34 -47.79 15.05
C MET A 85 -4.41 -48.29 13.60
N ARG A 86 -4.83 -47.42 12.68
CA ARG A 86 -4.83 -47.72 11.23
C ARG A 86 -3.39 -47.66 10.70
N THR A 87 -3.02 -48.64 9.88
CA THR A 87 -1.63 -48.83 9.43
C THR A 87 -1.33 -48.16 8.08
N ALA A 88 -2.35 -47.83 7.29
CA ALA A 88 -2.22 -47.30 5.92
C ALA A 88 -2.58 -45.81 5.81
N LEU A 89 -2.02 -44.96 6.69
CA LEU A 89 -2.23 -43.51 6.64
C LEU A 89 -1.06 -42.80 5.94
N LEU A 90 -1.39 -41.89 5.01
CA LEU A 90 -0.40 -41.03 4.37
C LEU A 90 -0.14 -39.81 5.25
N TRP A 91 1.07 -39.75 5.82
CA TRP A 91 1.46 -38.68 6.71
C TRP A 91 2.16 -37.54 5.96
N ILE A 92 1.68 -36.33 6.15
CA ILE A 92 2.26 -35.10 5.60
C ILE A 92 2.52 -34.10 6.74
N PRO A 93 3.52 -33.22 6.63
CA PRO A 93 3.71 -32.10 7.58
C PRO A 93 2.48 -31.20 7.65
N ILE A 94 2.10 -30.78 8.87
CA ILE A 94 0.88 -29.99 9.10
C ILE A 94 0.89 -28.65 8.35
N ASP A 95 2.06 -28.02 8.21
CA ASP A 95 2.23 -26.78 7.47
C ASP A 95 2.04 -26.93 5.95
N LYS A 96 2.31 -28.13 5.41
CA LYS A 96 2.06 -28.47 4.01
C LYS A 96 0.61 -28.87 3.75
N ALA A 97 -0.06 -29.42 4.76
CA ALA A 97 -1.47 -29.79 4.66
C ALA A 97 -2.39 -28.57 4.76
N LEU A 98 -2.11 -27.68 5.73
CA LEU A 98 -2.90 -26.49 6.01
C LEU A 98 -2.34 -25.25 5.29
N GLN A 99 -2.12 -25.37 3.97
CA GLN A 99 -1.66 -24.22 3.19
C GLN A 99 -2.75 -23.16 3.11
N LEU A 100 -2.41 -21.93 3.51
CA LEU A 100 -3.24 -20.78 3.21
C LEU A 100 -3.16 -20.53 1.70
N SER A 101 -4.24 -20.86 1.00
CA SER A 101 -4.46 -20.26 -0.30
C SER A 101 -4.89 -18.81 -0.05
N PHE A 102 -4.04 -17.86 -0.43
CA PHE A 102 -4.55 -16.51 -0.62
C PHE A 102 -5.56 -16.59 -1.76
N PRO A 103 -6.70 -15.89 -1.68
CA PRO A 103 -7.51 -15.71 -2.87
C PRO A 103 -6.58 -15.17 -3.96
N PRO A 104 -6.69 -15.63 -5.21
CA PRO A 104 -5.90 -15.05 -6.28
C PRO A 104 -6.13 -13.55 -6.19
N SER A 105 -5.05 -12.80 -5.95
CA SER A 105 -5.07 -11.34 -6.04
C SER A 105 -5.87 -11.03 -7.30
N ASN A 106 -6.99 -10.31 -7.15
CA ASN A 106 -7.87 -10.04 -8.27
C ASN A 106 -7.17 -9.03 -9.18
N GLN A 107 -6.25 -9.53 -10.00
CA GLN A 107 -5.56 -8.76 -11.02
C GLN A 107 -6.53 -8.32 -12.14
N ASN A 108 -7.80 -8.76 -12.08
CA ASN A 108 -8.81 -8.60 -13.14
C ASN A 108 -10.03 -7.77 -12.73
N TYR A 109 -10.05 -7.08 -11.57
CA TYR A 109 -11.10 -6.11 -11.24
C TYR A 109 -10.53 -4.70 -11.11
N PHE A 110 -9.78 -4.32 -12.14
CA PHE A 110 -9.82 -2.96 -12.63
C PHE A 110 -10.27 -3.10 -14.07
N GLY A 111 -11.40 -2.50 -14.44
CA GLY A 111 -11.72 -2.35 -15.84
C GLY A 111 -10.49 -1.73 -16.50
N ILE A 112 -9.86 -2.41 -17.44
CA ILE A 112 -8.62 -1.97 -18.13
C ILE A 112 -8.84 -0.67 -18.95
N HIS A 113 -10.05 -0.13 -18.88
CA HIS A 113 -10.50 1.13 -19.46
C HIS A 113 -10.84 2.20 -18.41
N GLU A 114 -10.91 1.85 -17.13
CA GLU A 114 -11.15 2.81 -16.05
C GLU A 114 -9.86 3.59 -15.80
N GLN A 115 -9.81 4.77 -16.39
CA GLN A 115 -8.76 5.73 -16.11
C GLN A 115 -8.99 6.30 -14.71
N VAL A 116 -8.04 6.09 -13.81
CA VAL A 116 -8.02 6.79 -12.51
C VAL A 116 -8.00 8.29 -12.80
N ARG A 117 -9.11 8.97 -12.47
CA ARG A 117 -9.21 10.43 -12.57
C ARG A 117 -8.48 11.04 -11.38
N ILE A 118 -7.54 11.92 -11.66
CA ILE A 118 -6.86 12.66 -10.60
C ILE A 118 -7.83 13.69 -10.05
N GLN A 119 -8.05 13.67 -8.73
CA GLN A 119 -8.89 14.64 -8.05
C GLN A 119 -8.04 15.43 -7.04
N LEU A 120 -8.30 16.74 -6.99
CA LEU A 120 -7.80 17.62 -5.96
C LEU A 120 -8.90 17.87 -4.93
N LYS A 121 -8.53 17.87 -3.66
CA LYS A 121 -9.43 18.12 -2.53
C LYS A 121 -8.89 19.27 -1.69
N GLU A 122 -9.80 19.92 -0.97
CA GLU A 122 -9.44 20.95 0.00
C GLU A 122 -8.46 20.37 1.03
N SER A 123 -7.37 21.09 1.24
CA SER A 123 -6.36 20.75 2.22
C SER A 123 -6.53 21.62 3.46
N ASN A 124 -6.46 20.99 4.63
CA ASN A 124 -6.41 21.68 5.92
C ASN A 124 -4.99 22.11 6.30
N GLU A 125 -3.99 21.80 5.47
CA GLU A 125 -2.60 22.17 5.69
C GLU A 125 -2.27 23.50 5.00
N GLU A 126 -1.65 24.41 5.74
CA GLU A 126 -1.19 25.67 5.19
C GLU A 126 0.14 25.47 4.44
N HIS A 127 0.17 25.87 3.17
CA HIS A 127 1.37 25.82 2.35
C HIS A 127 1.72 27.22 1.81
N PRO A 128 3.01 27.60 1.81
CA PRO A 128 3.43 28.86 1.22
C PRO A 128 3.20 28.84 -0.30
N VAL A 129 2.51 29.87 -0.79
CA VAL A 129 2.31 30.06 -2.23
C VAL A 129 3.59 30.59 -2.88
N ILE A 130 3.98 29.98 -3.99
CA ILE A 130 5.23 30.31 -4.71
C ILE A 130 5.00 30.74 -6.16
N ALA A 131 3.79 30.55 -6.67
CA ALA A 131 3.44 30.88 -8.04
C ALA A 131 2.06 31.54 -8.16
N LEU A 132 1.90 32.34 -9.21
CA LEU A 132 0.71 33.12 -9.51
C LEU A 132 0.40 33.04 -11.00
N LEU A 133 -0.82 32.62 -11.34
CA LEU A 133 -1.34 32.63 -12.69
C LEU A 133 -2.30 33.82 -12.86
N SER A 134 -1.90 34.79 -13.68
CA SER A 134 -2.66 36.02 -13.94
C SER A 134 -2.95 36.18 -15.42
N ASN A 135 -4.05 36.84 -15.75
CA ASN A 135 -4.33 37.26 -17.12
C ASN A 135 -3.41 38.43 -17.49
N ILE A 136 -2.82 38.41 -18.68
CA ILE A 136 -1.87 39.44 -19.15
C ILE A 136 -2.56 40.78 -19.32
N ALA A 137 -3.83 40.79 -19.75
CA ALA A 137 -4.60 42.02 -19.92
C ALA A 137 -4.75 42.81 -18.61
N ASP A 138 -4.95 42.10 -17.50
CA ASP A 138 -5.24 42.70 -16.18
C ASP A 138 -3.98 43.27 -15.49
N ILE A 139 -2.79 42.88 -15.94
CA ILE A 139 -1.53 43.19 -15.24
C ILE A 139 -0.58 44.08 -16.05
N LYS A 140 -0.90 44.34 -17.32
CA LYS A 140 -0.05 45.09 -18.27
C LYS A 140 0.36 46.47 -17.73
N GLU A 141 -0.57 47.20 -17.13
CA GLU A 141 -0.29 48.53 -16.58
C GLU A 141 0.44 48.44 -15.24
N SER A 142 0.00 47.51 -14.39
CA SER A 142 0.53 47.30 -13.04
C SER A 142 2.00 46.89 -13.03
N ILE A 143 2.46 46.10 -14.01
CA ILE A 143 3.85 45.61 -14.05
C ILE A 143 4.87 46.73 -14.28
N ALA A 144 4.49 47.79 -14.99
CA ALA A 144 5.36 48.93 -15.25
C ALA A 144 5.59 49.78 -13.99
N ALA A 145 4.66 49.73 -13.03
CA ALA A 145 4.75 50.45 -11.76
C ALA A 145 5.55 49.70 -10.69
N LEU A 146 5.90 48.43 -10.91
CA LEU A 146 6.60 47.63 -9.91
C LEU A 146 8.10 47.96 -9.83
N PRO A 147 8.68 48.02 -8.60
CA PRO A 147 10.11 48.17 -8.44
C PRO A 147 10.91 47.02 -9.06
N LYS A 148 12.01 47.36 -9.74
CA LYS A 148 12.88 46.40 -10.44
C LYS A 148 13.33 45.23 -9.57
N PHE A 149 13.71 45.49 -8.32
CA PHE A 149 14.19 44.46 -7.39
C PHE A 149 13.15 43.38 -7.07
N LYS A 150 11.84 43.68 -7.19
CA LYS A 150 10.77 42.68 -7.04
C LYS A 150 10.70 41.77 -8.26
N LEU A 151 10.88 42.34 -9.46
CA LEU A 151 10.80 41.60 -10.73
C LEU A 151 11.99 40.64 -10.92
N GLU A 152 13.20 41.07 -10.53
CA GLU A 152 14.43 40.28 -10.70
C GLU A 152 14.42 38.94 -9.93
N LYS A 153 13.58 38.81 -8.89
CA LYS A 153 13.41 37.58 -8.10
C LYS A 153 12.37 36.63 -8.69
N ILE A 154 11.67 37.04 -9.75
CA ILE A 154 10.57 36.30 -10.34
C ILE A 154 10.99 35.74 -11.70
N LYS A 155 10.77 34.43 -11.87
CA LYS A 155 10.76 33.79 -13.18
C LYS A 155 9.32 33.78 -13.70
N TRP A 156 9.15 33.83 -15.00
CA TRP A 156 7.83 33.77 -15.59
C TRP A 156 7.81 33.08 -16.94
N THR A 157 6.63 32.61 -17.33
CA THR A 157 6.34 32.08 -18.66
C THR A 157 4.94 32.49 -19.10
N VAL A 158 4.66 32.38 -20.40
CA VAL A 158 3.38 32.76 -21.02
C VAL A 158 2.68 31.52 -21.53
N MET A 159 1.40 31.38 -21.19
CA MET A 159 0.55 30.25 -21.56
C MET A 159 -0.77 30.79 -22.12
N GLY A 160 -0.85 30.95 -23.43
CA GLY A 160 -1.98 31.63 -24.05
C GLY A 160 -2.09 33.06 -23.54
N ASP A 161 -3.29 33.52 -23.17
CA ASP A 161 -3.60 34.83 -22.57
C ASP A 161 -3.08 35.02 -21.12
N LYS A 162 -2.57 33.96 -20.49
CA LYS A 162 -2.12 34.01 -19.09
C LYS A 162 -0.60 34.05 -18.97
N ALA A 163 -0.15 34.66 -17.89
CA ALA A 163 1.24 34.65 -17.43
C ALA A 163 1.34 33.90 -16.10
N LEU A 164 2.24 32.93 -16.05
CA LEU A 164 2.61 32.24 -14.81
C LEU A 164 3.88 32.89 -14.26
N PHE A 165 3.78 33.42 -13.05
CA PHE A 165 4.88 33.99 -12.29
C PHE A 165 5.29 33.02 -11.19
N MET A 166 6.59 32.83 -10.98
CA MET A 166 7.14 31.94 -9.96
C MET A 166 8.30 32.63 -9.24
N GLY A 167 8.23 32.65 -7.91
CA GLY A 167 9.26 33.20 -7.05
C GLY A 167 8.70 33.90 -5.82
N THR A 168 9.60 34.27 -4.91
CA THR A 168 9.27 34.88 -3.63
C THR A 168 10.03 36.21 -3.46
N PRO A 169 9.36 37.32 -3.08
CA PRO A 169 7.94 37.43 -2.74
C PRO A 169 7.03 37.40 -3.99
N LEU A 170 5.83 36.84 -3.84
CA LEU A 170 4.84 36.81 -4.91
C LEU A 170 4.41 38.22 -5.32
N LEU A 171 4.13 38.43 -6.61
CA LEU A 171 3.62 39.70 -7.11
C LEU A 171 2.15 39.89 -6.70
N SER A 172 1.77 41.12 -6.34
CA SER A 172 0.40 41.45 -5.91
C SER A 172 -0.53 41.68 -7.10
N PHE A 173 -0.59 40.73 -8.03
CA PHE A 173 -1.49 40.79 -9.18
C PHE A 173 -2.77 39.99 -8.96
N PRO A 174 -3.89 40.35 -9.60
CA PRO A 174 -5.09 39.51 -9.61
C PRO A 174 -4.79 38.19 -10.31
N GLY A 175 -5.18 37.07 -9.72
CA GLY A 175 -4.93 35.75 -10.31
C GLY A 175 -5.15 34.60 -9.35
N LYS A 176 -4.85 33.39 -9.83
CA LYS A 176 -4.89 32.16 -9.03
C LYS A 176 -3.50 31.88 -8.48
N THR A 177 -3.41 31.63 -7.17
CA THR A 177 -2.16 31.31 -6.50
C THR A 177 -1.92 29.81 -6.44
N TYR A 178 -0.66 29.43 -6.43
CA TYR A 178 -0.21 28.04 -6.49
C TYR A 178 0.90 27.78 -5.47
N TRP A 179 0.85 26.62 -4.84
CA TRP A 179 1.90 26.07 -3.98
C TRP A 179 2.54 24.87 -4.64
N THR A 180 3.65 24.39 -4.08
CA THR A 180 4.47 23.34 -4.71
C THR A 180 4.56 22.07 -3.88
N LYS A 181 4.52 20.92 -4.57
CA LYS A 181 4.80 19.60 -4.02
C LYS A 181 5.44 18.74 -5.11
N ASP A 182 6.65 18.23 -4.89
CA ASP A 182 7.38 17.38 -5.85
C ASP A 182 7.34 17.87 -7.31
N ARG A 183 7.60 19.17 -7.56
CA ARG A 183 7.49 19.80 -8.90
C ARG A 183 6.08 19.83 -9.53
N HIS A 184 5.05 19.67 -8.73
CA HIS A 184 3.67 20.03 -9.08
C HIS A 184 3.35 21.44 -8.58
N LEU A 185 2.67 22.23 -9.40
CA LEU A 185 2.04 23.48 -9.00
C LEU A 185 0.55 23.21 -8.78
N LEU A 186 0.15 23.21 -7.52
CA LEU A 186 -1.21 22.93 -7.08
C LEU A 186 -1.91 24.24 -6.69
N PRO A 187 -3.20 24.43 -7.03
CA PRO A 187 -3.94 25.61 -6.59
C PRO A 187 -3.90 25.75 -5.06
N ALA A 188 -3.74 26.97 -4.57
CA ALA A 188 -3.72 27.24 -3.12
C ALA A 188 -5.00 26.70 -2.45
N GLY A 189 -4.81 26.03 -1.30
CA GLY A 189 -5.90 25.39 -0.55
C GLY A 189 -6.31 24.01 -1.07
N LEU A 190 -5.71 23.50 -2.15
CA LEU A 190 -5.98 22.16 -2.68
C LEU A 190 -4.74 21.24 -2.64
N ASP A 191 -4.91 19.97 -2.31
CA ASP A 191 -3.90 18.90 -2.47
C ASP A 191 -4.50 17.71 -3.24
N PHE A 192 -3.65 16.78 -3.68
CA PHE A 192 -4.12 15.51 -4.23
C PHE A 192 -4.94 14.74 -3.19
N GLU A 193 -6.06 14.17 -3.63
CA GLU A 193 -6.89 13.30 -2.79
C GLU A 193 -6.06 12.22 -2.08
N PHE A 194 -5.13 11.63 -2.83
CA PHE A 194 -4.17 10.65 -2.32
C PHE A 194 -2.78 11.26 -2.33
N LYS A 195 -2.26 11.60 -1.14
CA LYS A 195 -0.98 12.30 -0.98
C LYS A 195 0.23 11.58 -1.61
N ASN A 196 0.18 10.25 -1.67
CA ASN A 196 1.23 9.39 -2.23
C ASN A 196 1.24 9.35 -3.77
N LEU A 197 0.23 9.91 -4.45
CA LEU A 197 0.20 9.92 -5.93
C LEU A 197 1.21 10.87 -6.54
N SER A 198 1.65 11.90 -5.82
CA SER A 198 2.56 12.95 -6.31
C SER A 198 3.76 12.39 -7.10
N THR A 199 4.54 11.50 -6.48
CA THR A 199 5.72 10.88 -7.12
C THR A 199 5.35 10.03 -8.33
N LEU A 200 4.24 9.29 -8.27
CA LEU A 200 3.76 8.46 -9.38
C LEU A 200 3.33 9.32 -10.58
N LEU A 201 2.65 10.45 -10.31
CA LEU A 201 2.20 11.38 -11.33
C LEU A 201 3.37 12.10 -12.00
N GLN A 202 4.41 12.45 -11.23
CA GLN A 202 5.67 12.92 -11.80
C GLN A 202 6.26 11.91 -12.78
N GLN A 203 6.44 10.65 -12.36
CA GLN A 203 7.01 9.62 -13.23
C GLN A 203 6.17 9.38 -14.49
N LYS A 204 4.84 9.45 -14.37
CA LYS A 204 3.92 9.20 -15.48
C LYS A 204 3.86 10.34 -16.49
N TYR A 205 3.81 11.59 -16.02
CA TYR A 205 3.50 12.75 -16.86
C TYR A 205 4.69 13.67 -17.12
N ASN A 206 5.77 13.58 -16.35
CA ASN A 206 6.90 14.50 -16.44
C ASN A 206 8.20 13.75 -16.81
N GLN A 207 8.32 13.38 -18.09
CA GLN A 207 9.50 12.69 -18.62
C GLN A 207 10.71 13.63 -18.82
N GLU A 208 10.49 14.94 -18.94
CA GLU A 208 11.50 15.94 -19.29
C GLU A 208 11.73 16.97 -18.16
N GLU A 209 11.82 16.52 -16.90
CA GLU A 209 12.22 17.33 -15.73
C GLU A 209 11.64 18.76 -15.69
N GLY A 210 10.33 18.90 -15.90
CA GLY A 210 9.61 20.19 -15.87
C GLY A 210 8.76 20.40 -14.62
N TRP A 211 7.80 21.32 -14.74
CA TRP A 211 6.72 21.58 -13.78
C TRP A 211 5.40 21.05 -14.33
N LEU A 212 4.57 20.48 -13.44
CA LEU A 212 3.20 20.10 -13.75
C LEU A 212 2.22 21.06 -13.09
N LEU A 213 1.58 21.92 -13.89
CA LEU A 213 0.57 22.86 -13.42
C LEU A 213 -0.81 22.20 -13.44
N TRP A 214 -1.46 22.10 -12.29
CA TRP A 214 -2.79 21.50 -12.17
C TRP A 214 -3.90 22.54 -12.13
N ASP A 215 -5.06 22.22 -12.70
CA ASP A 215 -6.29 22.97 -12.44
C ASP A 215 -7.10 22.32 -11.30
N GLY A 216 -8.12 23.03 -10.81
CA GLY A 216 -9.01 22.51 -9.75
C GLY A 216 -9.84 21.30 -10.17
N ASN A 217 -9.87 20.94 -11.46
CA ASN A 217 -10.60 19.80 -12.00
C ASN A 217 -9.70 18.56 -12.17
N GLY A 218 -8.41 18.66 -11.83
CA GLY A 218 -7.44 17.57 -11.98
C GLY A 218 -6.87 17.41 -13.39
N ASN A 219 -7.04 18.41 -14.27
CA ASN A 219 -6.27 18.49 -15.51
C ASN A 219 -4.88 19.05 -15.23
N TYR A 220 -3.91 18.69 -16.06
CA TYR A 220 -2.54 19.18 -15.93
C TYR A 220 -2.02 19.78 -17.23
N LEU A 221 -1.05 20.69 -17.10
CA LEU A 221 -0.23 21.22 -18.16
C LEU A 221 1.24 21.04 -17.79
N SER A 222 2.03 20.46 -18.70
CA SER A 222 3.47 20.34 -18.53
C SER A 222 4.16 21.62 -19.01
N ILE A 223 5.05 22.15 -18.18
CA ILE A 223 5.82 23.37 -18.45
C ILE A 223 7.29 23.02 -18.30
N LYS A 224 8.11 23.25 -19.34
CA LYS A 224 9.55 22.94 -19.24
C LYS A 224 10.23 24.02 -18.40
N GLU A 225 11.25 23.65 -17.63
CA GLU A 225 12.05 24.65 -16.89
C GLU A 225 12.68 25.68 -17.85
N THR A 226 12.99 25.29 -19.09
CA THR A 226 13.51 26.17 -20.14
C THR A 226 12.49 27.19 -20.66
N ASP A 227 11.20 26.99 -20.42
CA ASP A 227 10.15 27.92 -20.81
C ASP A 227 10.07 29.12 -19.86
N PHE A 228 10.72 29.02 -18.70
CA PHE A 228 10.82 30.11 -17.74
C PHE A 228 11.98 31.04 -18.09
N ARG A 229 11.71 32.34 -17.99
CA ARG A 229 12.72 33.40 -18.13
C ARG A 229 12.64 34.39 -16.98
N PRO A 230 13.71 35.13 -16.69
CA PRO A 230 13.68 36.20 -15.71
C PRO A 230 12.66 37.29 -16.09
N LEU A 231 11.92 37.78 -15.10
CA LEU A 231 10.95 38.83 -15.32
C LEU A 231 11.62 40.20 -15.32
N SER A 232 11.33 40.99 -16.36
CA SER A 232 11.66 42.41 -16.43
C SER A 232 10.56 43.14 -17.18
N VAL A 233 10.44 44.45 -16.98
CA VAL A 233 9.46 45.27 -17.73
C VAL A 233 9.70 45.14 -19.24
N SER A 234 10.96 45.07 -19.68
CA SER A 234 11.30 44.88 -21.09
C SER A 234 10.93 43.49 -21.61
N SER A 235 11.22 42.41 -20.87
CA SER A 235 10.88 41.05 -21.30
C SER A 235 9.37 40.86 -21.41
N PHE A 236 8.59 41.49 -20.52
CA PHE A 236 7.14 41.53 -20.59
C PHE A 236 6.63 42.26 -21.83
N ARG A 237 7.05 43.52 -22.04
CA ARG A 237 6.60 44.35 -23.18
C ARG A 237 6.96 43.76 -24.53
N LEU A 238 8.16 43.17 -24.67
CA LEU A 238 8.59 42.53 -25.90
C LEU A 238 7.68 41.35 -26.27
N THR A 239 7.29 40.57 -25.27
CA THR A 239 6.44 39.39 -25.48
C THR A 239 5.00 39.76 -25.77
N GLU A 240 4.52 40.83 -25.16
CA GLU A 240 3.19 41.35 -25.43
C GLU A 240 3.09 41.83 -26.89
N LYS A 241 4.06 42.65 -27.34
CA LYS A 241 4.12 43.12 -28.72
C LYS A 241 4.24 41.99 -29.75
N SER A 242 5.03 40.96 -29.47
CA SER A 242 5.14 39.81 -30.38
C SER A 242 3.84 39.01 -30.52
N ARG A 243 2.90 39.19 -29.59
CA ARG A 243 1.58 38.55 -29.64
C ARG A 243 0.52 39.39 -30.34
N GLU A 244 0.65 40.72 -30.34
CA GLU A 244 -0.24 41.61 -31.11
C GLU A 244 -0.05 41.43 -32.64
N TRP A 245 1.05 40.83 -33.07
CA TRP A 245 1.40 40.62 -34.49
C TRP A 245 1.19 39.19 -35.01
N ASN A 246 0.78 38.26 -34.15
CA ASN A 246 0.46 36.87 -34.50
C ASN A 246 -1.04 36.61 -34.35
#